data_AF-A0A9E5ANV7-F1
#
_entry.id   AF-A0A9E5ANV7-F1
#
_cell.length_a   1.000
_cell.length_b   1.000
_cell.length_c   1.000
_cell.angle_alpha   90.00
_cell.angle_beta   90.00
_cell.angle_gamma   90.00
#
_symmetry.space_group_name_H-M   'P 1'
#
loop_
_entity.id
_entity.type
_entity.pdbx_description
1 polymer ?
#
loop_
_entity_poly.entity_id
_entity_poly.type
_entity_poly.pdbx_seq_one_letter_code
_entity_poly.pdbx_strand_id
1 'polypeptide(L)'
;MAAQVSAEKLQAAHSTTDEARHCGRSQSRAIRQVIAVDSNILIRYVVRDVPSLAEKATALINDAMARREPIFVSLVVLAECVWVFKTTYRFPKTHLISFVEALLQENGFLLENRDAVIDSLQEFRTGRGDVADYLIGQLGKSKGSSTTFTFDRGLRGSPHFTVLST
;
A
#
# COMPACT_ATOMS: atom_id res chain seq x y z
N MET A 1 -14.87 10.90 16.61
CA MET A 1 -15.06 11.72 15.40
C MET A 1 -14.22 11.11 14.31
N ALA A 2 -14.88 10.46 13.36
CA ALA A 2 -14.26 9.63 12.33
C ALA A 2 -13.49 10.47 11.32
N ALA A 3 -12.25 10.06 11.02
CA ALA A 3 -11.45 10.62 9.96
C ALA A 3 -12.13 10.36 8.61
N GLN A 4 -12.77 11.39 8.06
CA GLN A 4 -13.07 11.47 6.63
C GLN A 4 -11.73 11.59 5.91
N VAL A 5 -11.22 10.48 5.39
CA VAL A 5 -10.22 10.52 4.31
C VAL A 5 -11.01 10.82 3.03
N SER A 6 -11.29 12.09 2.79
CA SER A 6 -11.85 12.52 1.51
C SER A 6 -10.80 12.34 0.43
N ALA A 7 -11.09 11.46 -0.53
CA ALA A 7 -10.32 11.18 -1.74
C ALA A 7 -10.20 12.37 -2.73
N GLU A 8 -10.47 13.60 -2.29
CA GLU A 8 -10.68 14.77 -3.15
C GLU A 8 -9.40 15.59 -3.42
N LYS A 9 -8.27 15.33 -2.75
CA LYS A 9 -7.08 16.20 -2.88
C LYS A 9 -6.02 15.79 -3.91
N LEU A 10 -6.27 14.79 -4.75
CA LEU A 10 -5.27 14.28 -5.71
C LEU A 10 -5.49 14.67 -7.18
N GLN A 11 -6.50 15.50 -7.51
CA GLN A 11 -6.89 15.77 -8.91
C GLN A 11 -6.41 17.11 -9.52
N ALA A 12 -5.63 17.93 -8.81
CA ALA A 12 -5.26 19.26 -9.32
C ALA A 12 -3.80 19.34 -9.82
N ALA A 13 -3.48 18.75 -10.97
CA ALA A 13 -2.26 19.08 -11.73
C ALA A 13 -2.29 18.53 -13.17
N HIS A 14 -3.06 19.14 -14.09
CA HIS A 14 -2.90 18.92 -15.54
C HIS A 14 -3.27 20.17 -16.33
N SER A 15 -2.27 20.92 -16.81
CA SER A 15 -2.28 21.63 -18.11
C SER A 15 -1.01 22.48 -18.26
N THR A 16 -0.15 22.13 -19.23
CA THR A 16 0.27 22.98 -20.39
C THR A 16 1.47 22.37 -21.12
N THR A 17 1.32 22.28 -22.44
CA THR A 17 2.28 21.94 -23.51
C THR A 17 3.37 23.03 -23.67
N ASP A 18 4.59 22.69 -24.11
CA ASP A 18 5.11 22.98 -25.47
C ASP A 18 6.59 22.56 -25.67
N GLU A 19 6.97 22.41 -26.95
CA GLU A 19 8.17 21.79 -27.53
C GLU A 19 9.52 22.55 -27.39
N ALA A 20 10.66 21.83 -27.43
CA ALA A 20 11.83 22.15 -28.28
C ALA A 20 13.06 21.19 -28.12
N ARG A 21 13.37 20.49 -29.23
CA ARG A 21 14.67 20.24 -29.92
C ARG A 21 15.98 19.89 -29.14
N HIS A 22 16.38 18.62 -29.33
CA HIS A 22 17.69 18.04 -29.73
C HIS A 22 19.03 18.72 -29.34
N CYS A 23 19.82 18.06 -28.47
CA CYS A 23 21.27 17.88 -28.63
C CYS A 23 21.75 16.71 -27.74
N GLY A 24 22.53 15.78 -28.30
CA GLY A 24 22.94 14.53 -27.66
C GLY A 24 23.82 14.71 -26.43
N ARG A 25 23.41 14.08 -25.33
CA ARG A 25 24.28 13.62 -24.23
C ARG A 25 23.86 12.20 -23.89
N SER A 26 24.84 11.30 -23.81
CA SER A 26 24.67 9.98 -23.23
C SER A 26 24.23 10.13 -21.77
N GLN A 27 22.92 10.18 -21.54
CA GLN A 27 22.40 10.18 -20.18
C GLN A 27 22.56 8.75 -19.64
N SER A 28 23.65 8.54 -18.90
CA SER A 28 23.67 7.52 -17.85
C SER A 28 22.34 7.63 -17.11
N ARG A 29 21.56 6.55 -17.10
CA ARG A 29 20.23 6.49 -16.49
C ARG A 29 20.38 6.94 -15.03
N ALA A 30 20.08 8.22 -14.76
CA ALA A 30 20.10 8.75 -13.41
C ALA A 30 19.18 7.85 -12.59
N ILE A 31 19.73 7.19 -11.58
CA ILE A 31 18.94 6.36 -10.67
C ILE A 31 17.86 7.28 -10.11
N ARG A 32 16.59 7.02 -10.45
CA ARG A 32 15.48 7.74 -9.81
C ARG A 32 15.63 7.48 -8.31
N GLN A 33 15.83 8.54 -7.52
CA GLN A 33 15.86 8.38 -6.09
C GLN A 33 14.50 7.85 -5.64
N VAL A 34 14.53 6.77 -4.86
CA VAL A 34 13.35 6.17 -4.24
C VAL A 34 13.53 6.38 -2.75
N ILE A 35 12.49 6.85 -2.07
CA ILE A 35 12.48 6.89 -0.60
C ILE A 35 11.65 5.72 -0.09
N ALA A 36 12.11 5.05 0.96
CA ALA A 36 11.32 4.03 1.64
C ALA A 36 10.70 4.63 2.91
N VAL A 37 9.48 4.22 3.23
CA VAL A 37 8.79 4.66 4.45
C VAL A 37 8.49 3.47 5.35
N ASP A 38 8.51 3.73 6.65
CA ASP A 38 8.08 2.80 7.69
C ASP A 38 6.55 2.92 7.91
N SER A 39 5.94 1.95 8.58
CA SER A 39 4.52 1.94 8.92
C SER A 39 4.14 3.15 9.76
N ASN A 40 4.99 3.57 10.70
CA ASN A 40 4.73 4.74 11.53
C ASN A 40 4.55 6.04 10.73
N ILE A 41 5.33 6.26 9.66
CA ILE A 41 5.19 7.45 8.81
C ILE A 41 3.87 7.39 8.06
N LEU A 42 3.57 6.24 7.45
CA LEU A 42 2.36 6.07 6.66
C LEU A 42 1.09 6.15 7.52
N ILE A 43 1.12 5.60 8.74
CA ILE A 43 0.03 5.72 9.72
C ILE A 43 -0.22 7.19 10.08
N ARG A 44 0.83 7.98 10.36
CA ARG A 44 0.68 9.39 10.73
C ARG A 44 0.20 10.25 9.57
N TYR A 45 0.61 9.91 8.35
CA TYR A 45 0.09 10.53 7.13
C TYR A 45 -1.43 10.31 6.96
N VAL A 46 -1.90 9.08 7.19
CA VAL A 46 -3.32 8.72 6.99
C VAL A 46 -4.21 9.20 8.14
N VAL A 47 -3.84 8.91 9.39
CA VAL A 47 -4.73 9.11 10.55
C VAL A 47 -4.66 10.53 11.09
N ARG A 48 -3.49 11.17 11.03
CA ARG A 48 -3.25 12.54 11.50
C ARG A 48 -3.66 12.81 12.96
N ASP A 49 -3.52 11.81 13.83
CA ASP A 49 -3.85 11.86 15.27
C ASP A 49 -2.84 12.65 16.13
N VAL A 50 -1.56 12.66 15.75
CA VAL A 50 -0.51 13.46 16.40
C VAL A 50 -0.10 14.59 15.44
N PRO A 51 -0.58 15.83 15.62
CA PRO A 51 -0.43 16.90 14.62
C PRO A 51 1.01 17.14 14.16
N SER A 52 1.95 17.22 15.10
CA SER A 52 3.36 17.49 14.80
C SER A 52 4.06 16.37 14.03
N LEU A 53 3.65 15.10 14.23
CA LEU A 53 4.17 13.97 13.46
C LEU A 53 3.46 13.84 12.11
N ALA A 54 2.16 14.13 12.07
CA ALA A 54 1.37 14.14 10.85
C ALA A 54 1.89 15.19 9.86
N GLU A 55 2.19 16.40 10.31
CA GLU A 55 2.77 17.46 9.48
C GLU A 55 4.12 17.05 8.89
N LYS A 56 4.99 16.41 9.68
CA LYS A 56 6.28 15.90 9.19
C LYS A 56 6.12 14.79 8.16
N ALA A 57 5.21 13.84 8.39
CA ALA A 57 4.93 12.76 7.45
C ALA A 57 4.31 13.30 6.14
N THR A 58 3.38 14.24 6.24
CA THR A 58 2.78 14.89 5.06
C THR A 58 3.80 15.69 4.27
N ALA A 59 4.66 16.48 4.93
CA ALA A 59 5.72 17.21 4.25
C ALA A 59 6.66 16.26 3.50
N LEU A 60 7.15 15.20 4.16
CA LEU A 60 8.02 14.19 3.53
C LEU A 60 7.39 13.57 2.28
N ILE A 61 6.14 13.13 2.37
CA ILE A 61 5.42 12.47 1.26
C ILE A 61 5.17 13.45 0.12
N ASN A 62 4.70 14.67 0.42
CA ASN A 62 4.44 15.68 -0.60
C ASN A 62 5.73 16.13 -1.31
N ASP A 63 6.81 16.31 -0.56
CA ASP A 63 8.11 16.72 -1.13
C ASP A 63 8.70 15.62 -2.03
N ALA A 64 8.52 14.34 -1.68
CA ALA A 64 8.91 13.22 -2.53
C ALA A 64 8.07 13.17 -3.82
N MET A 65 6.75 13.31 -3.70
CA MET A 65 5.84 13.33 -4.85
C MET A 65 6.13 14.52 -5.78
N ALA A 66 6.37 15.72 -5.24
CA ALA A 66 6.74 16.92 -6.00
C ALA A 66 8.07 16.74 -6.77
N ARG A 67 9.04 16.05 -6.16
CA ARG A 67 10.32 15.69 -6.79
C ARG A 67 10.23 14.47 -7.71
N ARG A 68 9.04 13.86 -7.85
CA ARG A 68 8.79 12.62 -8.60
C ARG A 68 9.66 11.45 -8.13
N GLU A 69 9.98 11.43 -6.84
CA GLU A 69 10.66 10.34 -6.16
C GLU A 69 9.62 9.33 -5.68
N PRO A 70 9.62 8.09 -6.20
CA PRO A 70 8.66 7.09 -5.76
C PRO A 70 8.82 6.78 -4.26
N ILE A 71 7.70 6.62 -3.57
CA ILE A 71 7.64 6.26 -2.16
C ILE A 71 7.46 4.75 -2.07
N PHE A 72 8.52 4.03 -1.75
CA PHE A 72 8.51 2.59 -1.59
C PHE A 72 7.79 2.18 -0.30
N VAL A 73 6.85 1.26 -0.44
CA VAL A 73 6.08 0.64 0.64
C VAL A 73 6.25 -0.88 0.51
N SER A 74 6.93 -1.48 1.49
CA SER A 74 7.11 -2.93 1.55
C SER A 74 5.81 -3.65 1.94
N LEU A 75 5.75 -4.96 1.68
CA LEU A 75 4.63 -5.79 2.12
C LEU A 75 4.51 -5.82 3.64
N VAL A 76 5.64 -5.73 4.36
CA VAL A 76 5.66 -5.64 5.83
C VAL A 76 5.01 -4.35 6.30
N VAL A 77 5.39 -3.21 5.71
CA VAL A 77 4.81 -1.90 6.03
C VAL A 77 3.31 -1.88 5.77
N LEU A 78 2.87 -2.45 4.63
CA LEU A 78 1.46 -2.58 4.29
C LEU A 78 0.70 -3.44 5.32
N ALA A 79 1.22 -4.62 5.67
CA ALA A 79 0.61 -5.53 6.63
C ALA A 79 0.50 -4.89 8.02
N GLU A 80 1.54 -4.21 8.48
CA GLU A 80 1.52 -3.48 9.75
C GLU A 80 0.50 -2.35 9.74
N CYS A 81 0.44 -1.54 8.68
CA CYS A 81 -0.54 -0.45 8.58
C CYS A 81 -1.97 -0.99 8.68
N VAL A 82 -2.30 -2.03 7.90
CA VAL A 82 -3.64 -2.64 7.93
C VAL A 82 -3.96 -3.20 9.31
N TRP A 83 -3.01 -3.92 9.93
CA TRP A 83 -3.18 -4.47 11.26
C TRP A 83 -3.40 -3.37 12.32
N VAL A 84 -2.61 -2.29 12.29
CA VAL A 84 -2.76 -1.14 13.19
C VAL A 84 -4.10 -0.43 12.97
N PHE A 85 -4.50 -0.17 11.72
CA PHE A 85 -5.78 0.45 11.41
C PHE A 85 -6.95 -0.39 11.90
N LYS A 86 -6.88 -1.71 11.74
CA LYS A 86 -7.91 -2.64 12.21
C LYS A 86 -7.97 -2.74 13.73
N THR A 87 -6.83 -2.89 14.40
CA THR A 87 -6.78 -3.23 15.83
C THR A 87 -6.79 -2.01 16.75
N THR A 88 -6.02 -0.98 16.39
CA THR A 88 -5.84 0.23 17.20
C THR A 88 -6.89 1.26 16.85
N TYR A 89 -7.05 1.58 15.56
CA TYR A 89 -8.00 2.60 15.11
C TYR A 89 -9.40 2.07 14.79
N ARG A 90 -9.60 0.74 14.86
CA ARG A 90 -10.89 0.06 14.64
C ARG A 90 -11.54 0.42 13.31
N PHE A 91 -10.72 0.60 12.28
CA PHE A 91 -11.22 0.85 10.93
C PHE A 91 -12.06 -0.34 10.45
N PRO A 92 -13.27 -0.08 9.91
CA PRO A 92 -14.06 -1.14 9.31
C PRO A 92 -13.37 -1.68 8.05
N LYS A 93 -13.72 -2.90 7.65
CA LYS A 93 -13.17 -3.58 6.47
C LYS A 93 -13.20 -2.71 5.21
N THR A 94 -14.26 -1.93 5.01
CA THR A 94 -14.40 -1.00 3.90
C THR A 94 -13.31 0.07 3.87
N HIS A 95 -12.93 0.62 5.03
CA HIS A 95 -11.86 1.63 5.11
C HIS A 95 -10.48 1.00 4.86
N LEU A 96 -10.26 -0.23 5.32
CA LEU A 96 -9.02 -0.96 5.04
C LEU A 96 -8.87 -1.20 3.53
N ILE A 97 -9.96 -1.61 2.88
CA ILE A 97 -10.00 -1.77 1.41
C ILE A 97 -9.67 -0.44 0.73
N SER A 98 -10.37 0.64 1.07
CA SER A 98 -10.14 1.95 0.46
C SER A 98 -8.70 2.47 0.67
N PHE A 99 -8.08 2.17 1.81
CA PHE A 99 -6.68 2.51 2.07
C PHE A 99 -5.74 1.79 1.09
N VAL A 100 -5.86 0.47 0.93
CA VAL A 100 -5.01 -0.29 0.00
C VAL A 100 -5.28 0.13 -1.45
N GLU A 101 -6.53 0.41 -1.82
CA GLU A 101 -6.88 0.93 -3.14
C GLU A 101 -6.24 2.29 -3.42
N ALA A 102 -6.25 3.20 -2.45
CA ALA A 102 -5.63 4.51 -2.60
C ALA A 102 -4.12 4.38 -2.85
N LEU A 103 -3.43 3.47 -2.13
CA LEU A 103 -2.01 3.19 -2.37
C LEU A 103 -1.76 2.58 -3.76
N LEU A 104 -2.67 1.72 -4.23
CA LEU A 104 -2.56 1.15 -5.57
C LEU A 104 -2.81 2.20 -6.67
N GLN A 105 -3.77 3.10 -6.49
CA GLN A 105 -4.15 4.08 -7.52
C GLN A 105 -3.18 5.26 -7.62
N GLU A 106 -2.52 5.61 -6.52
CA GLU A 106 -1.63 6.75 -6.46
C GLU A 106 -0.25 6.43 -7.07
N ASN A 107 0.11 7.16 -8.13
CA ASN A 107 1.36 6.95 -8.87
C ASN A 107 2.61 7.30 -8.05
N GLY A 108 2.46 8.09 -6.98
CA GLY A 108 3.55 8.39 -6.06
C GLY A 108 4.04 7.21 -5.24
N PHE A 109 3.22 6.16 -5.04
CA PHE A 109 3.59 4.99 -4.25
C PHE A 109 4.10 3.83 -5.09
N LEU A 110 5.24 3.27 -4.68
CA LEU A 110 5.83 2.06 -5.23
C LEU A 110 5.62 0.91 -4.25
N LEU A 111 4.58 0.11 -4.48
CA LEU A 111 4.28 -1.06 -3.65
C LEU A 111 5.17 -2.24 -4.03
N GLU A 112 5.76 -2.88 -3.02
CA GLU A 112 6.41 -4.18 -3.20
C GLU A 112 5.40 -5.22 -3.69
N ASN A 113 5.75 -5.96 -4.75
CA ASN A 113 4.92 -7.01 -5.33
C ASN A 113 3.45 -6.59 -5.55
N ARG A 114 3.27 -5.54 -6.35
CA ARG A 114 1.97 -4.93 -6.65
C ARG A 114 0.88 -5.94 -7.04
N ASP A 115 1.22 -6.98 -7.83
CA ASP A 115 0.26 -7.99 -8.25
C ASP A 115 -0.26 -8.81 -7.07
N ALA A 116 0.62 -9.22 -6.14
CA ALA A 116 0.20 -9.89 -4.91
C ALA A 116 -0.67 -8.99 -4.03
N VAL A 117 -0.41 -7.67 -3.99
CA VAL A 117 -1.26 -6.71 -3.27
C VAL A 117 -2.65 -6.62 -3.91
N ILE A 118 -2.75 -6.59 -5.24
CA ILE A 118 -4.03 -6.57 -5.96
C ILE A 118 -4.82 -7.85 -5.68
N ASP A 119 -4.20 -9.02 -5.88
CA ASP A 119 -4.87 -10.30 -5.71
C ASP A 119 -5.30 -10.53 -4.25
N SER A 120 -4.44 -10.19 -3.29
CA SER A 120 -4.78 -10.29 -1.86
C SER A 120 -5.92 -9.35 -1.46
N LEU A 121 -6.01 -8.16 -2.06
CA LEU A 121 -7.11 -7.24 -1.82
C LEU A 121 -8.45 -7.79 -2.37
N GLN A 122 -8.43 -8.46 -3.52
CA GLN A 122 -9.62 -9.11 -4.07
C GLN A 122 -10.11 -10.25 -3.19
N GLU A 123 -9.20 -11.09 -2.70
CA GLU A 123 -9.54 -12.16 -1.75
C GLU A 123 -10.01 -11.59 -0.41
N PHE A 124 -9.38 -10.52 0.07
CA PHE A 124 -9.79 -9.84 1.29
C PHE A 124 -11.21 -9.34 1.19
N ARG A 125 -11.67 -8.78 0.06
CA ARG A 125 -13.05 -8.26 -0.11
C ARG A 125 -14.12 -9.29 0.26
N THR A 126 -14.00 -10.51 -0.22
CA THR A 126 -15.00 -11.58 -0.04
C THR A 126 -14.66 -12.54 1.09
N GLY A 127 -13.40 -12.57 1.51
CA GLY A 127 -12.86 -13.48 2.49
C GLY A 127 -13.08 -13.07 3.96
N ARG A 128 -12.70 -13.99 4.86
CA ARG A 128 -12.81 -13.84 6.32
C ARG A 128 -11.47 -13.54 7.00
N GLY A 129 -10.35 -13.76 6.29
CA GLY A 129 -9.00 -13.48 6.78
C GLY A 129 -8.65 -11.99 6.75
N ASP A 130 -7.42 -11.68 7.14
CA ASP A 130 -6.81 -10.36 7.02
C ASP A 130 -6.07 -10.18 5.69
N VAL A 131 -5.72 -8.94 5.33
CA VAL A 131 -4.91 -8.65 4.14
C VAL A 131 -3.57 -9.38 4.20
N ALA A 132 -2.95 -9.45 5.39
CA ALA A 132 -1.70 -10.16 5.59
C ALA A 132 -1.80 -11.66 5.29
N ASP A 133 -2.93 -12.29 5.65
CA ASP A 133 -3.15 -13.71 5.34
C ASP A 133 -3.19 -13.91 3.82
N TYR A 134 -4.01 -13.13 3.12
CA TYR A 134 -4.11 -13.25 1.66
C TYR A 134 -2.80 -12.92 0.94
N LEU A 135 -2.02 -11.95 1.46
CA LEU A 135 -0.66 -11.68 0.96
C LEU A 135 0.24 -12.91 1.09
N ILE A 136 0.25 -13.58 2.26
CA ILE A 136 1.05 -14.80 2.46
C ILE A 136 0.63 -15.87 1.45
N GLY A 137 -0.68 -16.07 1.24
CA GLY A 137 -1.22 -17.01 0.27
C GLY A 137 -0.76 -16.73 -1.17
N GLN A 138 -0.88 -15.47 -1.62
CA GLN A 138 -0.43 -15.05 -2.95
C GLN A 138 1.08 -15.16 -3.13
N LEU A 139 1.87 -14.81 -2.13
CA LEU A 139 3.32 -14.96 -2.18
C LEU A 139 3.71 -16.44 -2.27
N GLY A 140 3.09 -17.32 -1.48
CA GLY A 140 3.31 -18.76 -1.56
C GLY A 140 2.98 -19.31 -2.95
N LYS A 141 1.82 -18.96 -3.49
CA LYS A 141 1.40 -19.29 -4.87
C LYS A 141 2.42 -18.79 -5.90
N SER A 142 2.93 -17.56 -5.76
CA SER A 142 3.92 -16.99 -6.68
C SER A 142 5.25 -17.76 -6.71
N LYS A 143 5.53 -18.54 -5.66
CA LYS A 143 6.70 -19.43 -5.56
C LYS A 143 6.41 -20.87 -6.00
N GLY A 144 5.24 -21.13 -6.57
CA GLY A 144 4.83 -22.46 -7.01
C GLY A 144 4.28 -23.33 -5.87
N SER A 145 3.97 -22.76 -4.70
CA SER A 145 3.31 -23.52 -3.64
C SER A 145 1.90 -23.93 -4.09
N SER A 146 1.57 -25.21 -3.90
CA SER A 146 0.21 -25.71 -4.12
C SER A 146 -0.77 -25.20 -3.06
N THR A 147 -0.30 -24.97 -1.83
CA THR A 147 -1.09 -24.44 -0.72
C THR A 147 -0.22 -23.88 0.39
N THR A 148 -0.76 -22.95 1.17
CA THR A 148 -0.18 -22.46 2.41
C THR A 148 -0.86 -23.16 3.58
N PHE A 149 -0.07 -23.85 4.41
CA PHE A 149 -0.60 -24.49 5.61
C PHE A 149 -0.76 -23.47 6.74
N THR A 150 -1.92 -23.51 7.41
CA THR A 150 -2.22 -22.62 8.52
C THR A 150 -3.04 -23.34 9.60
N PHE A 151 -2.94 -22.86 10.84
CA PHE A 151 -3.84 -23.25 11.93
C PHE A 151 -5.03 -22.30 12.09
N ASP A 152 -5.05 -21.19 11.33
CA ASP A 152 -6.16 -20.26 11.37
C ASP A 152 -7.41 -20.86 10.70
N ARG A 153 -8.40 -21.19 11.54
CA ARG A 153 -9.67 -21.75 11.11
C ARG A 153 -10.50 -20.76 10.27
N GLY A 154 -10.25 -19.45 10.40
CA GLY A 154 -10.90 -18.40 9.62
C GLY A 154 -10.57 -18.47 8.13
N LEU A 155 -9.41 -19.04 7.78
CA LEU A 155 -8.96 -19.21 6.39
C LEU A 155 -9.48 -20.48 5.73
N ARG A 156 -10.33 -21.25 6.41
CA ARG A 156 -10.92 -22.47 5.83
C ARG A 156 -11.72 -22.14 4.57
N GLY A 157 -11.37 -22.79 3.46
CA GLY A 157 -11.99 -22.57 2.15
C GLY A 157 -11.51 -21.31 1.43
N SER A 158 -10.56 -20.56 1.99
CA SER A 158 -9.90 -19.48 1.27
C SER A 158 -8.97 -20.06 0.20
N PRO A 159 -8.82 -19.38 -0.96
CA PRO A 159 -7.83 -19.77 -1.96
C PRO A 159 -6.44 -19.84 -1.36
N HIS A 160 -5.59 -20.73 -1.88
CA HIS A 160 -4.20 -20.86 -1.46
C HIS A 160 -3.97 -21.31 -0.01
N PHE A 161 -5.00 -21.74 0.72
CA PHE A 161 -4.87 -22.18 2.11
C PHE A 161 -5.39 -23.60 2.37
N THR A 162 -4.61 -24.35 3.15
CA THR A 162 -5.02 -25.63 3.77
C THR A 162 -4.95 -25.48 5.27
N VAL A 163 -6.11 -25.55 5.94
CA VAL A 163 -6.19 -25.47 7.40
C VAL A 163 -5.91 -26.83 8.01
N LEU A 164 -4.87 -26.93 8.82
CA LEU A 164 -4.59 -28.13 9.62
C LEU A 164 -5.49 -28.12 10.85
N SER A 165 -6.27 -29.19 11.03
CA SER A 165 -7.01 -29.41 12.28
C SER A 165 -6.03 -29.67 13.42
N THR A 166 -6.19 -28.91 14.48
CA THR A 166 -5.70 -29.24 15.83
C THR A 166 -6.63 -30.26 16.47
#